data_AF-A0A089KU69-F1
#
_entry.id   AF-A0A089KU69-F1
#
_cell.length_a   1.000
_cell.length_b   1.000
_cell.length_c   1.000
_cell.angle_alpha   90.00
_cell.angle_beta   90.00
_cell.angle_gamma   90.00
#
_symmetry.space_group_name_H-M   'P 1'
#
loop_
_entity.id
_entity.type
_entity.pdbx_description
1 polymer ?
#
loop_
_entity_poly.entity_id
_entity_poly.type
_entity_poly.pdbx_seq_one_letter_code
_entity_poly.pdbx_strand_id
1 'polypeptide(L)'
;MTKKAIVFPGQGSQYVGMGKKLCENFKTASDVFDQASEALSLDMKKMCFEGEKSELTLTYNAQPAILTTSVAMFRVFMEEEGVTPDLMAGHSLGEISALTCAGAINFSDAVKIVRRRGEFMQQTIAPELGSMVAVLTRDIDKLEEVCRSVSGKEGIASISNFNSITQTVISGNRNAVDQVVTILEKEDIKVSRLNVSAPFHCELMQPAAELFKEELAKYTFNDLEYSVLSNVTAKPYGGKEDIVENLTAQIVMPVQWVNCMIYAKMLTVQYAVELGPGNVLKNMMKGITSDLPTYSYDNPSEIIALKKYIQNKYIPFLSRSLGISAATRNFNWDEETYRKGVIEPYNHINDIQQLIEREDRVATSEEMQLAIEMLLKMFRTKKTPRDEQIARFKQLFNDSGTQGLFKDFDYSMIN
;
A
#
# COMPACT_ATOMS: atom_id res chain seq x y z
N MET A 1 -20.10 -1.64 5.72
CA MET A 1 -18.69 -1.91 6.09
C MET A 1 -17.84 -0.74 5.62
N THR A 2 -16.86 -0.32 6.41
CA THR A 2 -15.94 0.78 6.11
C THR A 2 -14.92 0.33 5.08
N LYS A 3 -15.03 0.83 3.83
CA LYS A 3 -14.09 0.47 2.75
C LYS A 3 -12.76 1.19 2.90
N LYS A 4 -11.67 0.50 2.58
CA LYS A 4 -10.29 0.94 2.83
C LYS A 4 -9.44 0.72 1.60
N ALA A 5 -8.56 1.67 1.29
CA ALA A 5 -7.59 1.53 0.21
C ALA A 5 -6.18 1.36 0.75
N ILE A 6 -5.39 0.48 0.14
CA ILE A 6 -3.94 0.46 0.29
C ILE A 6 -3.33 0.97 -1.00
N VAL A 7 -2.42 1.92 -0.89
CA VAL A 7 -1.73 2.52 -2.04
C VAL A 7 -0.23 2.33 -1.97
N PHE A 8 0.40 2.09 -3.12
CA PHE A 8 1.83 1.78 -3.20
C PHE A 8 2.57 2.80 -4.08
N PRO A 9 3.63 3.46 -3.56
CA PRO A 9 4.36 4.47 -4.32
C PRO A 9 5.19 3.84 -5.44
N GLY A 10 5.51 4.68 -6.44
CA GLY A 10 6.40 4.35 -7.54
C GLY A 10 7.78 4.99 -7.40
N GLN A 11 8.53 4.99 -8.49
CA GLN A 11 9.86 5.57 -8.57
C GLN A 11 9.87 7.07 -8.19
N GLY A 12 10.93 7.49 -7.49
CA GLY A 12 11.08 8.82 -6.91
C GLY A 12 10.83 8.85 -5.40
N SER A 13 10.26 7.80 -4.83
CA SER A 13 10.01 7.68 -3.39
C SER A 13 11.16 7.04 -2.60
N GLN A 14 12.12 6.41 -3.28
CA GLN A 14 13.25 5.74 -2.66
C GLN A 14 14.21 6.72 -1.96
N TYR A 15 14.76 6.29 -0.83
CA TYR A 15 15.81 6.99 -0.12
C TYR A 15 16.75 6.01 0.60
N VAL A 16 18.00 6.40 0.81
CA VAL A 16 18.98 5.58 1.54
C VAL A 16 18.55 5.51 3.01
N GLY A 17 18.46 4.30 3.54
CA GLY A 17 17.94 3.99 4.87
C GLY A 17 16.50 3.45 4.88
N MET A 18 15.81 3.42 3.73
CA MET A 18 14.44 2.92 3.67
C MET A 18 14.32 1.46 4.11
N GLY A 19 13.29 1.14 4.88
CA GLY A 19 13.06 -0.21 5.41
C GLY A 19 13.98 -0.65 6.55
N LYS A 20 15.08 0.07 6.86
CA LYS A 20 16.03 -0.32 7.92
C LYS A 20 15.37 -0.49 9.27
N LYS A 21 14.68 0.56 9.75
CA LYS A 21 13.94 0.54 11.02
C LYS A 21 12.86 -0.53 11.04
N LEU A 22 12.22 -0.79 9.90
CA LEU A 22 11.21 -1.84 9.80
C LEU A 22 11.85 -3.22 10.04
N CYS A 23 12.99 -3.51 9.41
CA CYS A 23 13.72 -4.77 9.61
C CYS A 23 14.33 -4.92 11.01
N GLU A 24 14.69 -3.81 11.68
CA GLU A 24 15.19 -3.81 13.05
C GLU A 24 14.08 -4.19 14.07
N ASN A 25 12.82 -3.85 13.77
CA ASN A 25 11.70 -4.08 14.69
C ASN A 25 10.86 -5.32 14.33
N PHE A 26 10.84 -5.75 13.06
CA PHE A 26 9.97 -6.82 12.58
C PHE A 26 10.73 -7.88 11.80
N LYS A 27 10.68 -9.13 12.28
CA LYS A 27 11.30 -10.28 11.62
C LYS A 27 10.75 -10.49 10.21
N THR A 28 9.44 -10.36 10.04
CA THR A 28 8.74 -10.47 8.75
C THR A 28 9.29 -9.51 7.70
N ALA A 29 9.62 -8.27 8.09
CA ALA A 29 10.25 -7.32 7.17
C ALA A 29 11.67 -7.77 6.79
N SER A 30 12.46 -8.22 7.77
CA SER A 30 13.81 -8.74 7.52
C SER A 30 13.80 -9.93 6.55
N ASP A 31 12.84 -10.85 6.69
CA ASP A 31 12.65 -12.01 5.81
C ASP A 31 12.30 -11.61 4.37
N VAL A 32 11.48 -10.58 4.18
CA VAL A 32 11.15 -10.05 2.84
C VAL A 32 12.40 -9.54 2.13
N PHE A 33 13.26 -8.82 2.85
CA PHE A 33 14.53 -8.33 2.28
C PHE A 33 15.51 -9.46 1.98
N ASP A 34 15.57 -10.50 2.83
CA ASP A 34 16.41 -11.67 2.57
C ASP A 34 15.91 -12.44 1.35
N GLN A 35 14.59 -12.64 1.22
CA GLN A 35 13.97 -13.27 0.06
C GLN A 35 14.23 -12.48 -1.24
N ALA A 36 14.16 -11.14 -1.20
CA ALA A 36 14.50 -10.31 -2.35
C ALA A 36 15.99 -10.43 -2.72
N SER A 37 16.86 -10.52 -1.70
CA SER A 37 18.30 -10.63 -1.91
C SER A 37 18.68 -11.95 -2.57
N GLU A 38 18.07 -13.04 -2.12
CA GLU A 38 18.23 -14.36 -2.73
C GLU A 38 17.71 -14.39 -4.17
N ALA A 39 16.48 -13.89 -4.39
CA ALA A 39 15.86 -13.91 -5.71
C ALA A 39 16.63 -13.11 -6.77
N LEU A 40 17.33 -12.03 -6.36
CA LEU A 40 18.13 -11.19 -7.24
C LEU A 40 19.63 -11.50 -7.22
N SER A 41 20.08 -12.39 -6.32
CA SER A 41 21.51 -12.62 -6.04
C SER A 41 22.27 -11.30 -5.77
N LEU A 42 21.63 -10.40 -5.01
CA LEU A 42 22.08 -9.04 -4.74
C LEU A 42 21.70 -8.66 -3.31
N ASP A 43 22.62 -8.06 -2.55
CA ASP A 43 22.32 -7.64 -1.17
C ASP A 43 21.38 -6.42 -1.15
N MET A 44 20.07 -6.69 -1.03
CA MET A 44 19.04 -5.66 -1.02
C MET A 44 19.03 -4.85 0.28
N LYS A 45 19.46 -5.43 1.40
CA LYS A 45 19.61 -4.70 2.67
C LYS A 45 20.69 -3.65 2.53
N LYS A 46 21.88 -4.04 2.07
CA LYS A 46 22.97 -3.10 1.81
C LYS A 46 22.56 -2.02 0.81
N MET A 47 21.93 -2.39 -0.31
CA MET A 47 21.48 -1.43 -1.33
C MET A 47 20.49 -0.40 -0.76
N CYS A 48 19.52 -0.83 0.04
CA CYS A 48 18.50 0.08 0.57
C CYS A 48 18.96 0.87 1.79
N PHE A 49 19.78 0.27 2.66
CA PHE A 49 20.09 0.84 3.98
C PHE A 49 21.31 1.76 3.94
N GLU A 50 22.30 1.39 3.13
CA GLU A 50 23.65 1.97 3.17
C GLU A 50 24.19 2.28 1.76
N GLY A 51 23.45 1.93 0.71
CA GLY A 51 23.87 2.12 -0.67
C GLY A 51 24.04 3.59 -1.06
N GLU A 52 24.84 3.83 -2.09
CA GLU A 52 24.97 5.16 -2.68
C GLU A 52 23.65 5.61 -3.31
N LYS A 53 23.26 6.86 -3.07
CA LYS A 53 21.99 7.40 -3.59
C LYS A 53 21.92 7.34 -5.12
N SER A 54 23.05 7.57 -5.80
CA SER A 54 23.15 7.48 -7.26
C SER A 54 22.84 6.07 -7.76
N GLU A 55 23.42 5.05 -7.13
CA GLU A 55 23.19 3.63 -7.47
C GLU A 55 21.76 3.19 -7.18
N LEU A 56 21.21 3.58 -6.03
CA LEU A 56 19.82 3.28 -5.66
C LEU A 56 18.82 3.94 -6.60
N THR A 57 19.17 5.10 -7.19
CA THR A 57 18.27 5.86 -8.08
C THR A 57 18.26 5.32 -9.51
N LEU A 58 19.21 4.45 -9.89
CA LEU A 58 19.15 3.75 -11.18
C LEU A 58 17.85 2.94 -11.24
N THR A 59 17.09 3.08 -12.32
CA THR A 59 15.71 2.57 -12.44
C THR A 59 15.63 1.06 -12.14
N TYR A 60 16.60 0.28 -12.62
CA TYR A 60 16.66 -1.17 -12.38
C TYR A 60 17.00 -1.57 -10.93
N ASN A 61 17.55 -0.65 -10.12
CA ASN A 61 17.77 -0.84 -8.69
C ASN A 61 16.60 -0.26 -7.88
N ALA A 62 16.12 0.93 -8.25
CA ALA A 62 15.03 1.62 -7.56
C ALA A 62 13.74 0.79 -7.54
N GLN A 63 13.35 0.21 -8.68
CA GLN A 63 12.09 -0.55 -8.77
C GLN A 63 12.03 -1.76 -7.82
N PRO A 64 13.00 -2.71 -7.82
CA PRO A 64 12.98 -3.81 -6.85
C PRO A 64 13.15 -3.35 -5.41
N ALA A 65 13.90 -2.27 -5.17
CA ALA A 65 14.09 -1.73 -3.83
C ALA A 65 12.77 -1.17 -3.25
N ILE A 66 12.04 -0.36 -4.02
CA ILE A 66 10.72 0.18 -3.63
C ILE A 66 9.70 -0.95 -3.44
N LEU A 67 9.65 -1.92 -4.35
CA LEU A 67 8.74 -3.06 -4.24
C LEU A 67 9.03 -3.88 -2.97
N THR A 68 10.30 -4.16 -2.68
CA THR A 68 10.73 -4.89 -1.48
C THR A 68 10.30 -4.16 -0.21
N THR A 69 10.57 -2.86 -0.11
CA THR A 69 10.14 -2.06 1.05
C THR A 69 8.60 -2.02 1.18
N SER A 70 7.89 -1.87 0.06
CA SER A 70 6.43 -1.82 0.03
C SER A 70 5.79 -3.14 0.50
N VAL A 71 6.30 -4.27 0.04
CA VAL A 71 5.82 -5.60 0.44
C VAL A 71 6.18 -5.89 1.91
N ALA A 72 7.36 -5.49 2.37
CA ALA A 72 7.73 -5.60 3.78
C ALA A 72 6.79 -4.80 4.68
N MET A 73 6.49 -3.55 4.32
CA MET A 73 5.52 -2.72 5.03
C MET A 73 4.12 -3.32 4.98
N PHE A 74 3.69 -3.88 3.85
CA PHE A 74 2.39 -4.55 3.74
C PHE A 74 2.27 -5.76 4.66
N ARG A 75 3.26 -6.65 4.69
CA ARG A 75 3.21 -7.82 5.57
C ARG A 75 3.18 -7.40 7.04
N VAL A 76 4.01 -6.45 7.44
CA VAL A 76 3.98 -5.89 8.82
C VAL A 76 2.65 -5.21 9.12
N PHE A 77 2.10 -4.42 8.19
CA PHE A 77 0.81 -3.76 8.37
C PHE A 77 -0.33 -4.77 8.57
N MET A 78 -0.32 -5.87 7.80
CA MET A 78 -1.31 -6.93 7.95
C MET A 78 -1.17 -7.67 9.30
N GLU A 79 0.06 -7.87 9.78
CA GLU A 79 0.33 -8.49 11.09
C GLU A 79 -0.09 -7.58 12.26
N GLU A 80 0.26 -6.30 12.21
CA GLU A 80 0.08 -5.36 13.33
C GLU A 80 -1.33 -4.79 13.41
N GLU A 81 -1.95 -4.50 12.27
CA GLU A 81 -3.25 -3.82 12.25
C GLU A 81 -4.41 -4.78 11.93
N GLY A 82 -4.11 -5.93 11.30
CA GLY A 82 -5.10 -6.91 10.85
C GLY A 82 -6.19 -6.31 9.96
N VAL A 83 -5.83 -5.26 9.21
CA VAL A 83 -6.75 -4.54 8.35
C VAL A 83 -6.74 -5.17 6.97
N THR A 84 -7.84 -5.82 6.59
CA THR A 84 -8.02 -6.31 5.22
C THR A 84 -8.36 -5.16 4.27
N PRO A 85 -7.67 -5.02 3.13
CA PRO A 85 -7.96 -3.99 2.14
C PRO A 85 -9.18 -4.37 1.29
N ASP A 86 -10.02 -3.39 0.97
CA ASP A 86 -11.11 -3.55 -0.01
C ASP A 86 -10.65 -3.20 -1.43
N LEU A 87 -9.60 -2.38 -1.53
CA LEU A 87 -9.07 -1.87 -2.78
C LEU A 87 -7.56 -1.64 -2.64
N MET A 88 -6.82 -1.99 -3.67
CA MET A 88 -5.41 -1.68 -3.81
C MET A 88 -5.16 -0.88 -5.09
N ALA A 89 -4.18 0.01 -5.06
CA ALA A 89 -3.69 0.68 -6.24
C ALA A 89 -2.22 1.02 -6.04
N GLY A 90 -1.47 1.24 -7.11
CA GLY A 90 -0.16 1.84 -6.96
C GLY A 90 0.21 2.65 -8.18
N HIS A 91 1.19 3.53 -8.00
CA HIS A 91 1.60 4.46 -9.05
C HIS A 91 2.77 3.87 -9.85
N SER A 92 2.55 3.61 -11.13
CA SER A 92 3.50 2.98 -12.05
C SER A 92 4.05 1.67 -11.46
N LEU A 93 5.30 1.62 -11.00
CA LEU A 93 5.89 0.48 -10.29
C LEU A 93 5.02 0.01 -9.12
N GLY A 94 4.39 0.94 -8.40
CA GLY A 94 3.52 0.58 -7.28
C GLY A 94 2.35 -0.33 -7.67
N GLU A 95 1.90 -0.32 -8.93
CA GLU A 95 0.86 -1.25 -9.40
C GLU A 95 1.32 -2.71 -9.31
N ILE A 96 2.61 -2.97 -9.57
CA ILE A 96 3.19 -4.30 -9.45
C ILE A 96 3.32 -4.69 -7.96
N SER A 97 3.63 -3.73 -7.08
CA SER A 97 3.54 -3.95 -5.63
C SER A 97 2.12 -4.30 -5.20
N ALA A 98 1.10 -3.61 -5.73
CA ALA A 98 -0.31 -3.89 -5.46
C ALA A 98 -0.71 -5.31 -5.91
N LEU A 99 -0.36 -5.70 -7.13
CA LEU A 99 -0.60 -7.06 -7.65
C LEU A 99 0.12 -8.13 -6.82
N THR A 100 1.33 -7.84 -6.36
CA THR A 100 2.11 -8.75 -5.49
C THR A 100 1.44 -8.91 -4.12
N CYS A 101 1.03 -7.80 -3.50
CA CYS A 101 0.33 -7.81 -2.20
C CYS A 101 -1.09 -8.39 -2.30
N ALA A 102 -1.69 -8.38 -3.49
CA ALA A 102 -2.96 -9.05 -3.78
C ALA A 102 -2.82 -10.55 -4.11
N GLY A 103 -1.62 -11.12 -4.00
CA GLY A 103 -1.36 -12.55 -4.24
C GLY A 103 -1.21 -12.94 -5.72
N ALA A 104 -1.45 -12.00 -6.64
CA ALA A 104 -1.46 -12.27 -8.08
C ALA A 104 -0.07 -12.55 -8.65
N ILE A 105 0.98 -12.00 -8.03
CA ILE A 105 2.38 -12.21 -8.41
C ILE A 105 3.13 -12.72 -7.19
N ASN A 106 3.84 -13.83 -7.33
CA ASN A 106 4.75 -14.30 -6.28
C ASN A 106 5.86 -13.26 -6.05
N PHE A 107 6.15 -12.94 -4.79
CA PHE A 107 7.11 -11.88 -4.46
C PHE A 107 8.51 -12.07 -5.07
N SER A 108 9.03 -13.31 -5.06
CA SER A 108 10.33 -13.64 -5.65
C SER A 108 10.37 -13.42 -7.17
N ASP A 109 9.22 -13.54 -7.84
CA ASP A 109 9.09 -13.28 -9.26
C ASP A 109 8.90 -11.78 -9.50
N ALA A 110 8.10 -11.12 -8.66
CA ALA A 110 7.86 -9.68 -8.72
C ALA A 110 9.16 -8.87 -8.69
N VAL A 111 10.10 -9.18 -7.79
CA VAL A 111 11.40 -8.48 -7.72
C VAL A 111 12.23 -8.65 -9.00
N LYS A 112 12.18 -9.82 -9.64
CA LYS A 112 12.85 -10.09 -10.92
C LYS A 112 12.18 -9.33 -12.07
N ILE A 113 10.85 -9.41 -12.14
CA ILE A 113 10.01 -8.71 -13.12
C ILE A 113 10.32 -7.21 -13.10
N VAL A 114 10.31 -6.58 -11.93
CA VAL A 114 10.50 -5.12 -11.84
C VAL A 114 11.96 -4.70 -12.06
N ARG A 115 12.93 -5.56 -11.76
CA ARG A 115 14.33 -5.32 -12.14
C ARG A 115 14.48 -5.31 -13.66
N ARG A 116 13.95 -6.33 -14.34
CA ARG A 116 13.95 -6.41 -15.82
C ARG A 116 13.16 -5.26 -16.46
N ARG A 117 12.00 -4.90 -15.91
CA ARG A 117 11.23 -3.72 -16.30
C ARG A 117 12.09 -2.46 -16.25
N GLY A 118 12.81 -2.25 -15.15
CA GLY A 118 13.69 -1.11 -15.00
C GLY A 118 14.87 -1.10 -15.98
N GLU A 119 15.44 -2.26 -16.29
CA GLU A 119 16.50 -2.41 -17.29
C GLU A 119 15.99 -2.06 -18.70
N PHE A 120 14.87 -2.65 -19.12
CA PHE A 120 14.29 -2.40 -20.44
C PHE A 120 13.92 -0.93 -20.63
N MET A 121 13.23 -0.33 -19.66
CA MET A 121 12.83 1.07 -19.74
C MET A 121 14.04 2.02 -19.79
N GLN A 122 15.11 1.72 -19.05
CA GLN A 122 16.31 2.54 -19.02
C GLN A 122 17.18 2.40 -20.28
N GLN A 123 17.17 1.24 -20.93
CA GLN A 123 18.00 0.96 -22.11
C GLN A 123 17.32 1.32 -23.45
N THR A 124 16.03 1.64 -23.44
CA THR A 124 15.25 1.87 -24.68
C THR A 124 15.75 3.06 -25.49
N ILE A 125 16.18 4.13 -24.82
CA ILE A 125 16.65 5.35 -25.48
C ILE A 125 17.81 5.94 -24.69
N ALA A 126 18.77 6.55 -25.39
CA ALA A 126 19.87 7.25 -24.75
C ALA A 126 19.31 8.39 -23.85
N PRO A 127 19.80 8.55 -22.59
CA PRO A 127 19.21 9.46 -21.62
C PRO A 127 19.09 10.93 -22.09
N GLU A 128 20.00 11.37 -22.95
CA GLU A 128 20.03 12.71 -23.52
C GLU A 128 18.94 12.98 -24.56
N LEU A 129 18.35 11.93 -25.15
CA LEU A 129 17.33 12.02 -26.19
C LEU A 129 15.90 12.03 -25.64
N GLY A 130 15.73 11.65 -24.37
CA GLY A 130 14.44 11.63 -23.67
C GLY A 130 14.30 12.75 -22.64
N SER A 131 13.05 13.06 -22.29
CA SER A 131 12.75 13.94 -21.16
C SER A 131 11.38 13.64 -20.55
N MET A 132 11.24 13.97 -19.25
CA MET A 132 9.95 14.11 -18.58
C MET A 132 9.87 15.44 -17.85
N VAL A 133 8.71 16.10 -17.91
CA VAL A 133 8.48 17.41 -17.29
C VAL A 133 7.13 17.40 -16.58
N ALA A 134 7.12 17.76 -15.30
CA ALA A 134 5.90 18.05 -14.56
C ALA A 134 5.35 19.41 -14.99
N VAL A 135 4.05 19.48 -15.25
CA VAL A 135 3.30 20.65 -15.69
C VAL A 135 2.20 20.93 -14.67
N LEU A 136 2.17 22.15 -14.13
CA LEU A 136 1.13 22.58 -13.20
C LEU A 136 -0.03 23.21 -13.97
N THR A 137 -1.01 22.40 -14.37
CA THR A 137 -2.20 22.84 -15.12
C THR A 137 -3.45 22.08 -14.69
N ARG A 138 -4.62 22.71 -14.85
CA ARG A 138 -5.95 22.07 -14.80
C ARG A 138 -6.55 21.86 -16.19
N ASP A 139 -5.98 22.52 -17.19
CA ASP A 139 -6.47 22.51 -18.57
C ASP A 139 -5.75 21.41 -19.35
N ILE A 140 -6.31 20.20 -19.25
CA ILE A 140 -5.76 18.99 -19.87
C ILE A 140 -5.93 19.04 -21.39
N ASP A 141 -7.08 19.48 -21.87
CA ASP A 141 -7.38 19.57 -23.31
C ASP A 141 -6.38 20.48 -24.02
N LYS A 142 -6.05 21.63 -23.41
CA LYS A 142 -5.01 22.53 -23.90
C LYS A 142 -3.63 21.89 -23.88
N LEU A 143 -3.26 21.20 -22.80
CA LEU A 143 -1.96 20.52 -22.72
C LEU A 143 -1.83 19.46 -23.83
N GLU A 144 -2.89 18.69 -24.09
CA GLU A 144 -2.95 17.73 -25.19
C GLU A 144 -2.87 18.38 -26.57
N GLU A 145 -3.52 19.53 -26.78
CA GLU A 145 -3.38 20.32 -28.02
C GLU A 145 -1.94 20.78 -28.23
N VAL A 146 -1.29 21.33 -27.21
CA VAL A 146 0.11 21.77 -27.29
C VAL A 146 1.03 20.58 -27.59
N CYS A 147 0.89 19.47 -26.87
CA CYS A 147 1.62 18.23 -27.13
C CYS A 147 1.45 17.74 -28.58
N ARG A 148 0.23 17.75 -29.12
CA ARG A 148 -0.05 17.38 -30.51
C ARG A 148 0.57 18.36 -31.50
N SER A 149 0.56 19.65 -31.21
CA SER A 149 1.07 20.69 -32.12
C SER A 149 2.58 20.59 -32.38
N VAL A 150 3.35 20.06 -31.41
CA VAL A 150 4.80 19.86 -31.54
C VAL A 150 5.19 18.43 -31.95
N SER A 151 4.26 17.48 -31.85
CA SER A 151 4.51 16.08 -32.17
C SER A 151 4.40 15.83 -33.67
N GLY A 152 5.32 15.05 -34.23
CA GLY A 152 5.34 14.73 -35.65
C GLY A 152 6.52 13.84 -36.03
N LYS A 153 7.05 14.02 -37.23
CA LYS A 153 8.18 13.20 -37.73
C LYS A 153 9.49 13.42 -36.97
N GLU A 154 9.66 14.58 -36.34
CA GLU A 154 10.92 14.99 -35.69
C GLU A 154 10.98 14.67 -34.19
N GLY A 155 9.89 14.14 -33.64
CA GLY A 155 9.78 13.74 -32.24
C GLY A 155 8.35 13.75 -31.73
N ILE A 156 8.14 13.13 -30.58
CA ILE A 156 6.85 13.07 -29.89
C ILE A 156 6.95 13.70 -28.51
N ALA A 157 5.85 14.29 -28.05
CA ALA A 157 5.62 14.67 -26.66
C ALA A 157 4.16 14.35 -26.31
N SER A 158 3.93 13.59 -25.24
CA SER A 158 2.60 13.22 -24.79
C SER A 158 2.48 13.31 -23.28
N ILE A 159 1.25 13.35 -22.78
CA ILE A 159 1.00 13.21 -21.35
C ILE A 159 1.39 11.78 -20.92
N SER A 160 2.09 11.67 -19.79
CA SER A 160 2.63 10.43 -19.24
C SER A 160 2.04 10.09 -17.86
N ASN A 161 1.60 11.10 -17.10
CA ASN A 161 0.99 10.88 -15.78
C ASN A 161 -0.06 11.95 -15.46
N PHE A 162 -1.23 11.52 -15.00
CA PHE A 162 -2.24 12.37 -14.38
C PHE A 162 -2.11 12.25 -12.87
N ASN A 163 -1.24 13.07 -12.26
CA ASN A 163 -0.81 12.92 -10.87
C ASN A 163 -1.75 13.59 -9.86
N SER A 164 -2.33 14.73 -10.21
CA SER A 164 -3.38 15.39 -9.44
C SER A 164 -4.24 16.27 -10.35
N ILE A 165 -5.28 16.90 -9.81
CA ILE A 165 -6.14 17.83 -10.59
C ILE A 165 -5.33 19.00 -11.17
N THR A 166 -4.19 19.34 -10.56
CA THR A 166 -3.35 20.48 -10.97
C THR A 166 -1.96 20.07 -11.41
N GLN A 167 -1.64 18.78 -11.49
CA GLN A 167 -0.29 18.32 -11.80
C GLN A 167 -0.35 17.13 -12.75
N THR A 168 0.19 17.35 -13.93
CA THR A 168 0.35 16.36 -15.00
C THR A 168 1.84 16.24 -15.31
N VAL A 169 2.26 15.12 -15.91
CA VAL A 169 3.62 14.97 -16.44
C VAL A 169 3.52 14.71 -17.92
N ILE A 170 4.40 15.33 -18.69
CA ILE A 170 4.61 15.04 -20.11
C ILE A 170 5.94 14.32 -20.29
N SER A 171 6.02 13.43 -21.27
CA SER A 171 7.24 12.74 -21.66
C SER A 171 7.36 12.58 -23.17
N GLY A 172 8.58 12.35 -23.66
CA GLY A 172 8.84 12.13 -25.08
C GLY A 172 10.28 12.47 -25.47
N ASN A 173 10.48 12.78 -26.74
CA ASN A 173 11.77 13.25 -27.23
C ASN A 173 12.10 14.60 -26.60
N ARG A 174 13.36 14.78 -26.19
CA ARG A 174 13.78 16.00 -25.46
C ARG A 174 13.45 17.28 -26.22
N ASN A 175 13.75 17.33 -27.52
CA ASN A 175 13.44 18.48 -28.38
C ASN A 175 11.93 18.82 -28.42
N ALA A 176 11.06 17.83 -28.58
CA ALA A 176 9.62 18.03 -28.61
C ALA A 176 9.09 18.49 -27.24
N VAL A 177 9.55 17.87 -26.15
CA VAL A 177 9.22 18.28 -24.78
C VAL A 177 9.68 19.72 -24.49
N ASP A 178 10.86 20.11 -24.97
CA ASP A 178 11.40 21.47 -24.79
C ASP A 178 10.57 22.52 -25.55
N GLN A 179 10.00 22.15 -26.70
CA GLN A 179 9.04 23.01 -27.42
C GLN A 179 7.73 23.18 -26.65
N VAL A 180 7.18 22.09 -26.07
CA VAL A 180 6.01 22.18 -25.18
C VAL A 180 6.30 23.12 -24.01
N VAL A 181 7.44 22.93 -23.34
CA VAL A 181 7.87 23.78 -22.22
C VAL A 181 7.92 25.25 -22.64
N THR A 182 8.53 25.56 -23.78
CA THR A 182 8.63 26.94 -24.29
C THR A 182 7.26 27.57 -24.55
N ILE A 183 6.30 26.80 -25.06
CA ILE A 183 4.93 27.27 -25.29
C ILE A 183 4.23 27.54 -23.95
N LEU A 184 4.30 26.59 -23.01
CA LEU A 184 3.66 26.69 -21.70
C LEU A 184 4.22 27.86 -20.86
N GLU A 185 5.53 28.07 -20.88
CA GLU A 185 6.18 29.17 -20.15
C GLU A 185 5.78 30.55 -20.69
N LYS A 186 5.55 30.68 -22.01
CA LYS A 186 5.01 31.92 -22.61
C LYS A 186 3.59 32.24 -22.15
N GLU A 187 2.88 31.25 -21.62
CA GLU A 187 1.54 31.37 -21.07
C GLU A 187 1.53 31.36 -19.54
N ASP A 188 2.69 31.59 -18.91
CA ASP A 188 2.88 31.61 -17.45
C ASP A 188 2.51 30.29 -16.74
N ILE A 189 2.46 29.18 -17.47
CA ILE A 189 2.23 27.84 -16.90
C ILE A 189 3.55 27.33 -16.31
N LYS A 190 3.52 26.98 -15.02
CA LYS A 190 4.70 26.47 -14.31
C LYS A 190 5.03 25.05 -14.74
N VAL A 191 6.31 24.83 -15.03
CA VAL A 191 6.85 23.52 -15.38
C VAL A 191 8.09 23.19 -14.54
N SER A 192 8.39 21.90 -14.37
CA SER A 192 9.58 21.42 -13.66
C SER A 192 10.11 20.15 -14.28
N ARG A 193 11.37 20.14 -14.71
CA ARG A 193 11.99 18.97 -15.33
C ARG A 193 12.28 17.90 -14.29
N LEU A 194 11.95 16.65 -14.61
CA LEU A 194 12.18 15.52 -13.73
C LEU A 194 13.58 14.92 -13.96
N ASN A 195 14.26 14.56 -12.88
CA ASN A 195 15.56 13.88 -12.95
C ASN A 195 15.35 12.38 -13.19
N VAL A 196 15.09 12.01 -14.43
CA VAL A 196 14.83 10.62 -14.86
C VAL A 196 15.71 10.26 -16.05
N SER A 197 15.95 8.97 -16.23
CA SER A 197 16.85 8.43 -17.25
C SER A 197 16.18 8.19 -18.61
N ALA A 198 14.85 8.20 -18.70
CA ALA A 198 14.13 7.95 -19.94
C ALA A 198 12.73 8.62 -19.94
N PRO A 199 12.09 8.75 -21.12
CA PRO A 199 10.74 9.30 -21.25
C PRO A 199 9.68 8.22 -21.00
N PHE A 200 9.46 7.88 -19.73
CA PHE A 200 8.53 6.82 -19.35
C PHE A 200 7.07 7.12 -19.73
N HIS A 201 6.25 6.08 -19.89
CA HIS A 201 4.80 6.19 -20.12
C HIS A 201 4.43 6.98 -21.39
N CYS A 202 5.19 6.79 -22.47
CA CYS A 202 4.85 7.28 -23.80
C CYS A 202 5.25 6.26 -24.88
N GLU A 203 4.84 6.51 -26.12
CA GLU A 203 5.07 5.64 -27.28
C GLU A 203 6.56 5.32 -27.54
N LEU A 204 7.50 6.18 -27.13
CA LEU A 204 8.94 5.88 -27.23
C LEU A 204 9.36 4.64 -26.44
N MET A 205 8.56 4.20 -25.46
CA MET A 205 8.83 3.02 -24.66
C MET A 205 8.32 1.71 -25.31
N GLN A 206 7.81 1.75 -26.54
CA GLN A 206 7.30 0.57 -27.24
C GLN A 206 8.30 -0.60 -27.29
N PRO A 207 9.61 -0.39 -27.57
CA PRO A 207 10.59 -1.48 -27.52
C PRO A 207 10.72 -2.12 -26.13
N ALA A 208 10.68 -1.31 -25.06
CA ALA A 208 10.66 -1.83 -23.68
C ALA A 208 9.38 -2.62 -23.39
N ALA A 209 8.22 -2.17 -23.90
CA ALA A 209 6.96 -2.86 -23.70
C ALA A 209 6.97 -4.26 -24.33
N GLU A 210 7.53 -4.41 -25.53
CA GLU A 210 7.67 -5.70 -26.21
C GLU A 210 8.56 -6.66 -25.41
N LEU A 211 9.74 -6.21 -24.99
CA LEU A 211 10.65 -7.01 -24.15
C LEU A 211 10.02 -7.36 -22.80
N PHE A 212 9.25 -6.43 -22.21
CA PHE A 212 8.58 -6.67 -20.95
C PHE A 212 7.44 -7.68 -21.09
N LYS A 213 6.69 -7.65 -22.20
CA LYS A 213 5.67 -8.66 -22.49
C LYS A 213 6.27 -10.07 -22.59
N GLU A 214 7.40 -10.20 -23.28
CA GLU A 214 8.15 -11.47 -23.36
C GLU A 214 8.67 -11.92 -22.00
N GLU A 215 9.12 -10.98 -21.15
CA GLU A 215 9.55 -11.28 -19.79
C GLU A 215 8.39 -11.76 -18.92
N LEU A 216 7.24 -11.07 -18.96
CA LEU A 216 6.04 -11.45 -18.19
C LEU A 216 5.53 -12.85 -18.56
N ALA A 217 5.66 -13.25 -19.82
CA ALA A 217 5.26 -14.58 -20.29
C ALA A 217 6.04 -15.76 -19.66
N LYS A 218 7.15 -15.47 -18.95
CA LYS A 218 7.95 -16.49 -18.24
C LYS A 218 7.40 -16.85 -16.86
N TYR A 219 6.43 -16.09 -16.36
CA TYR A 219 5.91 -16.21 -15.00
C TYR A 219 4.46 -16.69 -14.98
N THR A 220 4.04 -17.23 -13.85
CA THR A 220 2.66 -17.62 -13.60
C THR A 220 2.00 -16.58 -12.71
N PHE A 221 0.78 -16.20 -13.07
CA PHE A 221 -0.05 -15.27 -12.31
C PHE A 221 -1.19 -16.01 -11.62
N ASN A 222 -1.51 -15.59 -10.39
CA ASN A 222 -2.59 -16.17 -9.59
C ASN A 222 -3.81 -15.25 -9.55
N ASP A 223 -4.93 -15.78 -9.05
CA ASP A 223 -6.13 -14.97 -8.82
C ASP A 223 -5.85 -13.92 -7.73
N LEU A 224 -6.49 -12.76 -7.88
CA LEU A 224 -6.32 -11.63 -6.97
C LEU A 224 -7.18 -11.84 -5.71
N GLU A 225 -6.56 -11.83 -4.53
CA GLU A 225 -7.26 -11.86 -3.25
C GLU A 225 -7.99 -10.55 -2.96
N TYR A 226 -7.45 -9.43 -3.44
CA TYR A 226 -7.98 -8.09 -3.25
C TYR A 226 -8.10 -7.35 -4.59
N SER A 227 -9.12 -6.50 -4.74
CA SER A 227 -9.32 -5.71 -5.95
C SER A 227 -8.14 -4.76 -6.19
N VAL A 228 -7.45 -4.85 -7.33
CA VAL A 228 -6.36 -3.94 -7.72
C VAL A 228 -6.82 -3.04 -8.86
N LEU A 229 -6.52 -1.74 -8.83
CA LEU A 229 -6.77 -0.82 -9.94
C LEU A 229 -5.61 -0.77 -10.93
N SER A 230 -5.91 -0.84 -12.22
CA SER A 230 -4.93 -0.62 -13.27
C SER A 230 -4.70 0.87 -13.54
N ASN A 231 -3.45 1.28 -13.72
CA ASN A 231 -3.10 2.65 -14.13
C ASN A 231 -3.50 2.96 -15.58
N VAL A 232 -3.75 1.96 -16.42
CA VAL A 232 -4.15 2.16 -17.81
C VAL A 232 -5.65 2.42 -17.91
N THR A 233 -6.46 1.60 -17.24
CA THR A 233 -7.92 1.63 -17.37
C THR A 233 -8.60 2.44 -16.27
N ALA A 234 -7.89 2.76 -15.19
CA ALA A 234 -8.42 3.32 -13.95
C ALA A 234 -9.57 2.51 -13.32
N LYS A 235 -9.65 1.21 -13.64
CA LYS A 235 -10.66 0.27 -13.18
C LYS A 235 -10.00 -0.95 -12.55
N PRO A 236 -10.75 -1.75 -11.77
CA PRO A 236 -10.25 -3.02 -11.27
C PRO A 236 -9.80 -3.93 -12.40
N TYR A 237 -8.75 -4.71 -12.15
CA TYR A 237 -8.43 -5.89 -12.95
C TYR A 237 -9.63 -6.84 -12.99
N GLY A 238 -9.98 -7.37 -14.16
CA GLY A 238 -11.06 -8.35 -14.32
C GLY A 238 -10.64 -9.75 -13.86
N GLY A 239 -9.35 -10.05 -13.93
CA GLY A 239 -8.75 -11.31 -13.48
C GLY A 239 -7.24 -11.31 -13.73
N LYS A 240 -6.62 -12.47 -13.48
CA LYS A 240 -5.18 -12.68 -13.71
C LYS A 240 -4.81 -12.61 -15.19
N GLU A 241 -5.77 -12.89 -16.07
CA GLU A 241 -5.63 -12.90 -17.52
C GLU A 241 -5.29 -11.50 -18.07
N ASP A 242 -5.74 -10.45 -17.39
CA ASP A 242 -5.53 -9.06 -17.80
C ASP A 242 -4.14 -8.52 -17.40
N ILE A 243 -3.41 -9.22 -16.52
CA ILE A 243 -2.15 -8.73 -15.92
C ILE A 243 -1.09 -8.44 -16.98
N VAL A 244 -0.86 -9.39 -17.88
CA VAL A 244 0.19 -9.25 -18.90
C VAL A 244 -0.12 -8.09 -19.86
N GLU A 245 -1.37 -8.01 -20.32
CA GLU A 245 -1.79 -6.96 -21.26
C GLU A 245 -1.72 -5.58 -20.62
N ASN A 246 -2.32 -5.41 -19.43
CA ASN A 246 -2.34 -4.11 -18.75
C ASN A 246 -0.95 -3.65 -18.34
N LEU A 247 -0.10 -4.52 -17.77
CA LEU A 247 1.26 -4.14 -17.38
C LEU A 247 2.16 -3.84 -18.58
N THR A 248 1.94 -4.51 -19.72
CA THR A 248 2.62 -4.17 -20.98
C THR A 248 2.19 -2.80 -21.48
N ALA A 249 0.87 -2.55 -21.55
CA ALA A 249 0.32 -1.27 -21.97
C ALA A 249 0.76 -0.13 -21.03
N GLN A 250 0.88 -0.40 -19.73
CA GLN A 250 1.31 0.56 -18.71
C GLN A 250 2.66 1.19 -19.02
N ILE A 251 3.57 0.51 -19.75
CA ILE A 251 4.88 1.08 -20.11
C ILE A 251 4.78 2.24 -21.09
N VAL A 252 3.80 2.20 -22.00
CA VAL A 252 3.62 3.17 -23.08
C VAL A 252 2.43 4.11 -22.89
N MET A 253 1.50 3.76 -21.99
CA MET A 253 0.30 4.54 -21.73
C MET A 253 0.42 5.42 -20.48
N PRO A 254 -0.34 6.52 -20.40
CA PRO A 254 -0.30 7.42 -19.25
C PRO A 254 -0.77 6.74 -17.96
N VAL A 255 -0.16 7.09 -16.84
CA VAL A 255 -0.62 6.67 -15.50
C VAL A 255 -1.85 7.49 -15.11
N GLN A 256 -3.02 6.85 -15.08
CA GLN A 256 -4.33 7.45 -14.76
C GLN A 256 -4.58 7.59 -13.25
N TRP A 257 -3.60 8.09 -12.48
CA TRP A 257 -3.67 8.10 -11.02
C TRP A 257 -4.87 8.90 -10.47
N VAL A 258 -5.17 10.07 -11.04
CA VAL A 258 -6.37 10.86 -10.71
C VAL A 258 -7.64 10.00 -10.83
N ASN A 259 -7.80 9.29 -11.95
CA ASN A 259 -8.99 8.49 -12.21
C ASN A 259 -9.05 7.24 -11.31
N CYS A 260 -7.92 6.61 -10.99
CA CYS A 260 -7.88 5.53 -9.99
C CYS A 260 -8.42 6.00 -8.63
N MET A 261 -8.04 7.21 -8.21
CA MET A 261 -8.45 7.75 -6.91
C MET A 261 -9.89 8.27 -6.91
N ILE A 262 -10.38 8.80 -8.04
CA ILE A 262 -11.81 9.08 -8.24
C ILE A 262 -12.63 7.79 -8.15
N TYR A 263 -12.17 6.70 -8.76
CA TYR A 263 -12.83 5.39 -8.66
C TYR A 263 -12.88 4.89 -7.22
N ALA A 264 -11.78 5.00 -6.46
CA ALA A 264 -11.75 4.67 -5.04
C ALA A 264 -12.80 5.47 -4.24
N LYS A 265 -12.94 6.77 -4.53
CA LYS A 265 -13.97 7.63 -3.91
C LYS A 265 -15.39 7.20 -4.29
N MET A 266 -15.64 6.87 -5.55
CA MET A 266 -16.95 6.34 -6.00
C MET A 266 -17.31 5.03 -5.29
N LEU A 267 -16.31 4.22 -4.94
CA LEU A 267 -16.49 3.03 -4.12
C LEU A 267 -16.75 3.33 -2.64
N THR A 268 -16.80 4.59 -2.21
CA THR A 268 -17.00 5.04 -0.82
C THR A 268 -15.88 4.61 0.14
N VAL A 269 -14.66 4.48 -0.38
CA VAL A 269 -13.46 4.31 0.45
C VAL A 269 -13.38 5.45 1.46
N GLN A 270 -13.09 5.10 2.72
CA GLN A 270 -13.13 6.00 3.87
C GLN A 270 -11.76 6.55 4.26
N TYR A 271 -10.71 5.79 3.99
CA TYR A 271 -9.32 6.21 4.18
C TYR A 271 -8.40 5.37 3.29
N ALA A 272 -7.21 5.89 3.03
CA ALA A 272 -6.14 5.20 2.34
C ALA A 272 -4.88 5.09 3.21
N VAL A 273 -4.10 4.04 3.00
CA VAL A 273 -2.78 3.86 3.64
C VAL A 273 -1.73 3.69 2.55
N GLU A 274 -0.74 4.57 2.53
CA GLU A 274 0.43 4.47 1.65
C GLU A 274 1.47 3.54 2.29
N LEU A 275 1.72 2.41 1.64
CA LEU A 275 2.69 1.40 2.07
C LEU A 275 3.87 1.39 1.10
N GLY A 276 4.98 1.96 1.53
CA GLY A 276 6.21 2.08 0.77
C GLY A 276 7.04 3.26 1.29
N PRO A 277 8.24 3.48 0.74
CA PRO A 277 9.12 4.52 1.24
C PRO A 277 8.52 5.91 0.98
N GLY A 278 8.62 6.79 1.97
CA GLY A 278 8.19 8.18 1.89
C GLY A 278 6.67 8.38 2.03
N ASN A 279 6.19 9.48 1.45
CA ASN A 279 4.80 9.93 1.57
C ASN A 279 4.32 10.65 0.29
N VAL A 280 4.81 10.20 -0.87
CA VAL A 280 4.58 10.85 -2.16
C VAL A 280 3.11 10.79 -2.53
N LEU A 281 2.49 9.60 -2.42
CA LEU A 281 1.09 9.43 -2.78
C LEU A 281 0.17 10.16 -1.82
N LYS A 282 0.43 10.11 -0.51
CA LYS A 282 -0.30 10.91 0.48
C LYS A 282 -0.33 12.39 0.09
N ASN A 283 0.80 12.95 -0.36
CA ASN A 283 0.87 14.34 -0.79
C ASN A 283 0.13 14.58 -2.10
N MET A 284 0.21 13.66 -3.06
CA MET A 284 -0.57 13.72 -4.30
C MET A 284 -2.09 13.65 -4.05
N MET A 285 -2.54 12.84 -3.09
CA MET A 285 -3.95 12.67 -2.72
C MET A 285 -4.61 13.97 -2.27
N LYS A 286 -3.87 14.88 -1.62
CA LYS A 286 -4.37 16.21 -1.23
C LYS A 286 -4.88 17.01 -2.43
N GLY A 287 -4.30 16.80 -3.61
CA GLY A 287 -4.68 17.45 -4.86
C GLY A 287 -5.76 16.72 -5.66
N ILE A 288 -6.35 15.65 -5.14
CA ILE A 288 -7.40 14.86 -5.83
C ILE A 288 -8.63 14.70 -4.93
N THR A 289 -8.45 14.14 -3.75
CA THR A 289 -9.52 13.79 -2.80
C THR A 289 -9.18 14.37 -1.43
N SER A 290 -9.34 15.68 -1.27
CA SER A 290 -9.01 16.38 0.00
C SER A 290 -9.80 15.88 1.20
N ASP A 291 -10.93 15.22 0.96
CA ASP A 291 -11.83 14.63 1.94
C ASP A 291 -11.55 13.15 2.23
N LEU A 292 -10.55 12.53 1.58
CA LEU A 292 -10.13 11.16 1.84
C LEU A 292 -8.85 11.14 2.68
N PRO A 293 -8.93 10.88 4.01
CA PRO A 293 -7.76 10.74 4.86
C PRO A 293 -6.78 9.71 4.28
N THR A 294 -5.52 10.12 4.13
CA THR A 294 -4.45 9.25 3.64
C THR A 294 -3.26 9.30 4.60
N TYR A 295 -2.79 8.15 5.05
CA TYR A 295 -1.72 7.99 6.03
C TYR A 295 -0.52 7.31 5.39
N SER A 296 0.71 7.76 5.67
CA SER A 296 1.93 7.08 5.21
C SER A 296 2.46 6.18 6.32
N TYR A 297 2.71 4.92 5.99
CA TYR A 297 3.22 3.93 6.95
C TYR A 297 4.74 3.94 7.09
N ASP A 298 5.41 4.90 6.46
CA ASP A 298 6.84 5.18 6.65
C ASP A 298 7.07 6.34 7.64
N ASN A 299 5.98 6.94 8.16
CA ASN A 299 6.04 8.01 9.14
C ASN A 299 5.40 7.59 10.48
N PRO A 300 6.18 7.49 11.58
CA PRO A 300 5.65 7.09 12.89
C PRO A 300 4.47 7.91 13.40
N SER A 301 4.43 9.23 13.17
CA SER A 301 3.31 10.06 13.62
C SER A 301 2.02 9.75 12.86
N GLU A 302 2.14 9.35 11.60
CA GLU A 302 1.02 8.96 10.75
C GLU A 302 0.49 7.57 11.08
N ILE A 303 1.38 6.65 11.48
CA ILE A 303 0.98 5.34 12.02
C ILE A 303 0.13 5.53 13.28
N ILE A 304 0.56 6.39 14.21
CA ILE A 304 -0.22 6.72 15.42
C ILE A 304 -1.57 7.36 15.05
N ALA A 305 -1.58 8.30 14.10
CA ALA A 305 -2.80 8.94 13.64
C ALA A 305 -3.78 7.95 12.98
N LEU A 306 -3.27 6.99 12.20
CA LEU A 306 -4.04 5.91 11.61
C LEU A 306 -4.66 5.01 12.68
N LYS A 307 -3.87 4.58 13.67
CA LYS A 307 -4.34 3.76 14.81
C LYS A 307 -5.47 4.46 15.55
N LYS A 308 -5.32 5.75 15.86
CA LYS A 308 -6.37 6.56 16.50
C LYS A 308 -7.61 6.71 15.61
N TYR A 309 -7.43 6.91 14.30
CA TYR A 309 -8.55 7.01 13.35
C TYR A 309 -9.35 5.70 13.28
N ILE A 310 -8.67 4.55 13.23
CA ILE A 310 -9.30 3.24 13.25
C ILE A 310 -10.01 3.04 14.59
N GLN A 311 -9.33 3.27 15.72
CA GLN A 311 -9.89 3.11 17.05
C GLN A 311 -11.16 3.95 17.25
N ASN A 312 -11.19 5.21 16.83
CA ASN A 312 -12.37 6.07 16.98
C ASN A 312 -13.62 5.57 16.21
N LYS A 313 -13.45 4.63 15.28
CA LYS A 313 -14.56 4.00 14.55
C LYS A 313 -15.09 2.72 15.22
N TYR A 314 -14.38 2.18 16.20
CA TYR A 314 -14.71 0.90 16.84
C TYR A 314 -14.73 1.04 18.37
N ILE A 315 -15.36 0.09 19.05
CA ILE A 315 -15.28 0.04 20.52
C ILE A 315 -13.89 -0.51 20.88
N PRO A 316 -13.10 0.13 21.77
CA PRO A 316 -11.79 -0.38 22.15
C PRO A 316 -11.83 -1.83 22.62
N PHE A 317 -10.89 -2.67 22.15
CA PHE A 317 -10.92 -4.12 22.32
C PHE A 317 -11.05 -4.56 23.79
N LEU A 318 -10.24 -4.00 24.69
CA LEU A 318 -10.24 -4.35 26.10
C LEU A 318 -11.53 -3.87 26.79
N SER A 319 -11.95 -2.62 26.54
CA SER A 319 -13.25 -2.10 26.99
C SER A 319 -14.42 -2.98 26.54
N ARG A 320 -14.41 -3.43 25.27
CA ARG A 320 -15.43 -4.34 24.74
C ARG A 320 -15.40 -5.70 25.40
N SER A 321 -14.21 -6.25 25.66
CA SER A 321 -14.01 -7.52 26.37
C SER A 321 -14.59 -7.47 27.79
N LEU A 322 -14.36 -6.38 28.53
CA LEU A 322 -14.96 -6.14 29.85
C LEU A 322 -16.49 -6.09 29.75
N GLY A 323 -17.03 -5.33 28.80
CA GLY A 323 -18.47 -5.23 28.58
C GLY A 323 -19.13 -6.57 28.23
N ILE A 324 -18.48 -7.37 27.38
CA ILE A 324 -18.94 -8.73 27.03
C ILE A 324 -18.91 -9.65 28.25
N SER A 325 -17.82 -9.63 29.03
CA SER A 325 -17.75 -10.41 30.27
C SER A 325 -18.88 -10.04 31.22
N ALA A 326 -19.09 -8.74 31.48
CA ALA A 326 -20.14 -8.25 32.36
C ALA A 326 -21.56 -8.62 31.89
N ALA A 327 -21.82 -8.52 30.58
CA ALA A 327 -23.11 -8.84 29.98
C ALA A 327 -23.41 -10.34 29.85
N THR A 328 -22.39 -11.21 29.94
CA THR A 328 -22.55 -12.66 29.81
C THR A 328 -23.02 -13.26 31.12
N ARG A 329 -24.13 -14.01 31.07
CA ARG A 329 -24.79 -14.59 32.25
C ARG A 329 -23.87 -15.58 32.96
N ASN A 330 -23.88 -15.53 34.29
CA ASN A 330 -23.21 -16.50 35.13
C ASN A 330 -24.14 -17.68 35.45
N PHE A 331 -23.67 -18.90 35.23
CA PHE A 331 -24.34 -20.15 35.59
C PHE A 331 -23.60 -20.92 36.70
N ASN A 332 -22.55 -20.33 37.28
CA ASN A 332 -21.77 -20.91 38.38
C ASN A 332 -22.02 -20.17 39.70
N TRP A 333 -22.52 -20.88 40.70
CA TRP A 333 -22.92 -20.30 41.99
C TRP A 333 -21.86 -20.44 43.09
N ASP A 334 -20.68 -20.98 42.77
CA ASP A 334 -19.56 -21.07 43.71
C ASP A 334 -18.78 -19.76 43.78
N GLU A 335 -18.82 -19.11 44.95
CA GLU A 335 -18.28 -17.76 45.15
C GLU A 335 -16.76 -17.70 45.04
N GLU A 336 -16.04 -18.69 45.58
CA GLU A 336 -14.57 -18.70 45.52
C GLU A 336 -14.06 -18.94 44.09
N THR A 337 -14.70 -19.87 43.38
CA THR A 337 -14.41 -20.14 41.97
C THR A 337 -14.76 -18.93 41.10
N TYR A 338 -15.88 -18.23 41.40
CA TYR A 338 -16.24 -17.00 40.70
C TYR A 338 -15.22 -15.89 40.93
N ARG A 339 -14.72 -15.70 42.15
CA ARG A 339 -13.71 -14.69 42.45
C ARG A 339 -12.42 -14.91 41.65
N LYS A 340 -11.85 -16.13 41.70
CA LYS A 340 -10.58 -16.46 41.01
C LYS A 340 -10.73 -16.58 39.49
N GLY A 341 -11.91 -17.01 39.03
CA GLY A 341 -12.17 -17.32 37.63
C GLY A 341 -12.81 -16.18 36.83
N VAL A 342 -13.46 -15.22 37.49
CA VAL A 342 -14.12 -14.07 36.86
C VAL A 342 -13.56 -12.74 37.34
N ILE A 343 -13.56 -12.48 38.64
CA ILE A 343 -13.22 -11.15 39.17
C ILE A 343 -11.74 -10.83 38.94
N GLU A 344 -10.83 -11.74 39.28
CA GLU A 344 -9.39 -11.52 39.10
C GLU A 344 -9.01 -11.31 37.62
N PRO A 345 -9.44 -12.16 36.64
CA PRO A 345 -9.20 -11.89 35.23
C PRO A 345 -9.84 -10.59 34.72
N TYR A 346 -11.05 -10.26 35.18
CA TYR A 346 -11.72 -9.01 34.80
C TYR A 346 -10.91 -7.78 35.26
N ASN A 347 -10.45 -7.78 36.51
CA ASN A 347 -9.67 -6.69 37.06
C ASN A 347 -8.33 -6.53 36.33
N HIS A 348 -7.70 -7.64 35.94
CA HIS A 348 -6.46 -7.57 35.18
C HIS A 348 -6.67 -6.89 33.81
N ILE A 349 -7.72 -7.26 33.05
CA ILE A 349 -8.06 -6.56 31.79
C ILE A 349 -8.33 -5.07 32.06
N ASN A 350 -9.04 -4.76 33.15
CA ASN A 350 -9.36 -3.38 33.53
C ASN A 350 -8.11 -2.55 33.90
N ASP A 351 -7.13 -3.14 34.58
CA ASP A 351 -5.88 -2.48 34.93
C ASP A 351 -5.07 -2.13 33.68
N ILE A 352 -5.04 -3.03 32.69
CA ILE A 352 -4.43 -2.77 31.38
C ILE A 352 -5.21 -1.66 30.65
N GLN A 353 -6.54 -1.71 30.63
CA GLN A 353 -7.37 -0.66 30.01
C GLN A 353 -7.10 0.73 30.62
N GLN A 354 -6.96 0.83 31.95
CA GLN A 354 -6.64 2.09 32.61
C GLN A 354 -5.22 2.57 32.30
N LEU A 355 -4.26 1.64 32.19
CA LEU A 355 -2.90 1.95 31.80
C LEU A 355 -2.84 2.55 30.39
N ILE A 356 -3.50 1.92 29.41
CA ILE A 356 -3.50 2.41 28.02
C ILE A 356 -4.20 3.76 27.87
N GLU A 357 -5.28 4.01 28.65
CA GLU A 357 -5.96 5.30 28.68
C GLU A 357 -5.05 6.39 29.24
N ARG A 358 -4.31 6.08 30.31
CA ARG A 358 -3.35 7.00 30.92
C ARG A 358 -2.19 7.33 29.97
N GLU A 359 -1.77 6.37 29.16
CA GLU A 359 -0.66 6.50 28.22
C GLU A 359 -1.08 7.02 26.84
N ASP A 360 -2.38 7.26 26.62
CA ASP A 360 -2.96 7.69 25.33
C ASP A 360 -2.50 6.81 24.16
N ARG A 361 -2.47 5.49 24.39
CA ARG A 361 -2.06 4.48 23.41
C ARG A 361 -3.16 3.46 23.15
N VAL A 362 -2.97 2.69 22.08
CA VAL A 362 -3.81 1.53 21.77
C VAL A 362 -3.27 0.28 22.46
N ALA A 363 -4.15 -0.70 22.66
CA ALA A 363 -3.76 -2.03 23.12
C ALA A 363 -2.85 -2.70 22.07
N THR A 364 -1.80 -3.38 22.53
CA THR A 364 -0.94 -4.17 21.64
C THR A 364 -1.58 -5.52 21.31
N SER A 365 -1.07 -6.22 20.29
CA SER A 365 -1.52 -7.57 19.94
C SER A 365 -1.36 -8.54 21.12
N GLU A 366 -0.29 -8.44 21.91
CA GLU A 366 -0.07 -9.26 23.10
C GLU A 366 -1.11 -8.97 24.19
N GLU A 367 -1.44 -7.70 24.42
CA GLU A 367 -2.46 -7.32 25.41
C GLU A 367 -3.86 -7.78 24.99
N MET A 368 -4.17 -7.73 23.68
CA MET A 368 -5.43 -8.27 23.16
C MET A 368 -5.48 -9.80 23.31
N GLN A 369 -4.37 -10.51 23.03
CA GLN A 369 -4.29 -11.96 23.19
C GLN A 369 -4.48 -12.37 24.66
N LEU A 370 -3.84 -11.65 25.59
CA LEU A 370 -4.01 -11.86 27.03
C LEU A 370 -5.47 -11.67 27.46
N ALA A 371 -6.15 -10.64 26.93
CA ALA A 371 -7.56 -10.41 27.21
C ALA A 371 -8.46 -11.52 26.67
N ILE A 372 -8.13 -12.12 25.51
CA ILE A 372 -8.83 -13.31 24.97
C ILE A 372 -8.69 -14.49 25.92
N GLU A 373 -7.48 -14.79 26.39
CA GLU A 373 -7.21 -15.89 27.33
C GLU A 373 -7.99 -15.71 28.65
N MET A 374 -8.00 -14.49 29.16
CA MET A 374 -8.77 -14.13 30.35
C MET A 374 -10.28 -14.26 30.09
N LEU A 375 -10.79 -13.83 28.95
CA LEU A 375 -12.21 -13.93 28.60
C LEU A 375 -12.64 -15.40 28.45
N LEU A 376 -11.81 -16.25 27.85
CA LEU A 376 -12.03 -17.70 27.81
C LEU A 376 -12.12 -18.30 29.22
N LYS A 377 -11.20 -17.92 30.12
CA LYS A 377 -11.24 -18.35 31.52
C LYS A 377 -12.53 -17.91 32.21
N MET A 378 -12.94 -16.65 32.02
CA MET A 378 -14.18 -16.13 32.58
C MET A 378 -15.41 -16.90 32.07
N PHE A 379 -15.51 -17.17 30.77
CA PHE A 379 -16.62 -17.92 30.20
C PHE A 379 -16.70 -19.37 30.70
N ARG A 380 -15.55 -20.06 30.80
CA ARG A 380 -15.45 -21.39 31.38
C ARG A 380 -15.91 -21.39 32.84
N THR A 381 -15.44 -20.42 33.63
CA THR A 381 -15.86 -20.28 35.03
C THR A 381 -17.35 -19.99 35.16
N LYS A 382 -17.91 -19.14 34.29
CA LYS A 382 -19.34 -18.84 34.23
C LYS A 382 -20.21 -19.99 33.73
N LYS A 383 -19.61 -21.09 33.25
CA LYS A 383 -20.30 -22.21 32.56
C LYS A 383 -21.17 -21.70 31.41
N THR A 384 -20.62 -20.75 30.64
CA THR A 384 -21.30 -20.15 29.48
C THR A 384 -21.44 -21.21 28.38
N PRO A 385 -22.63 -21.41 27.77
CA PRO A 385 -22.79 -22.37 26.67
C PRO A 385 -21.83 -22.08 25.51
N ARG A 386 -21.29 -23.13 24.88
CA ARG A 386 -20.30 -23.03 23.79
C ARG A 386 -20.75 -22.10 22.65
N ASP A 387 -22.00 -22.23 22.21
CA ASP A 387 -22.55 -21.41 21.13
C ASP A 387 -22.60 -19.92 21.51
N GLU A 388 -22.90 -19.61 22.77
CA GLU A 388 -22.87 -18.24 23.26
C GLU A 388 -21.44 -17.72 23.32
N GLN A 389 -20.46 -18.52 23.80
CA GLN A 389 -19.05 -18.12 23.79
C GLN A 389 -18.56 -17.77 22.38
N ILE A 390 -18.86 -18.62 21.38
CA ILE A 390 -18.51 -18.37 19.97
C ILE A 390 -19.15 -17.06 19.49
N ALA A 391 -20.44 -16.85 19.79
CA ALA A 391 -21.15 -15.63 19.41
C ALA A 391 -20.53 -14.38 20.06
N ARG A 392 -20.11 -14.46 21.33
CA ARG A 392 -19.43 -13.36 22.04
C ARG A 392 -18.08 -13.02 21.44
N PHE A 393 -17.26 -14.00 21.04
CA PHE A 393 -15.99 -13.71 20.36
C PHE A 393 -16.20 -13.10 18.98
N LYS A 394 -17.16 -13.61 18.19
CA LYS A 394 -17.54 -12.97 16.92
C LYS A 394 -18.01 -11.53 17.13
N GLN A 395 -18.80 -11.30 18.17
CA GLN A 395 -19.24 -9.95 18.55
C GLN A 395 -18.06 -9.07 18.96
N LEU A 396 -17.13 -9.57 19.78
CA LEU A 396 -15.92 -8.85 20.20
C LEU A 396 -15.16 -8.36 18.97
N PHE A 397 -14.75 -9.29 18.09
CA PHE A 397 -13.95 -8.97 16.91
C PHE A 397 -14.66 -8.01 15.96
N ASN A 398 -15.99 -8.12 15.84
CA ASN A 398 -16.78 -7.22 15.03
C ASN A 398 -16.88 -5.81 15.59
N ASP A 399 -17.22 -5.70 16.88
CA ASP A 399 -17.44 -4.41 17.56
C ASP A 399 -16.11 -3.64 17.72
N SER A 400 -14.98 -4.34 17.82
CA SER A 400 -13.64 -3.75 17.91
C SER A 400 -12.91 -3.61 16.57
N GLY A 401 -13.45 -4.13 15.47
CA GLY A 401 -12.82 -4.05 14.15
C GLY A 401 -11.54 -4.89 14.02
N THR A 402 -11.39 -5.95 14.81
CA THR A 402 -10.18 -6.79 14.89
C THR A 402 -10.35 -8.16 14.23
N GLN A 403 -11.35 -8.32 13.35
CA GLN A 403 -11.62 -9.60 12.69
C GLN A 403 -10.43 -10.12 11.88
N GLY A 404 -9.64 -9.24 11.25
CA GLY A 404 -8.47 -9.66 10.49
C GLY A 404 -7.29 -10.07 11.37
N LEU A 405 -7.10 -9.44 12.54
CA LEU A 405 -6.10 -9.86 13.54
C LEU A 405 -6.39 -11.26 14.07
N PHE A 406 -7.66 -11.59 14.27
CA PHE A 406 -8.11 -12.86 14.86
C PHE A 406 -8.85 -13.77 13.88
N LYS A 407 -8.51 -13.68 12.58
CA LYS A 407 -9.17 -14.49 11.52
C LYS A 407 -8.97 -15.99 11.73
N ASP A 408 -7.80 -16.37 12.26
CA ASP A 408 -7.39 -17.76 12.51
C ASP A 408 -7.63 -18.16 13.97
N PHE A 409 -8.48 -17.42 14.71
CA PHE A 409 -8.82 -17.76 16.08
C PHE A 409 -9.46 -19.16 16.15
N ASP A 410 -8.80 -20.07 16.84
CA ASP A 410 -9.23 -21.45 16.95
C ASP A 410 -10.40 -21.60 17.94
N TYR A 411 -11.61 -21.58 17.39
CA TYR A 411 -12.84 -21.84 18.13
C TYR A 411 -12.95 -23.26 18.71
N SER A 412 -12.03 -24.18 18.38
CA SER A 412 -11.96 -25.49 19.02
C SER A 412 -11.55 -25.39 20.50
N MET A 413 -10.79 -24.35 20.87
CA MET A 413 -10.37 -24.08 22.25
C MET A 413 -11.54 -23.71 23.19
N ILE A 414 -12.71 -23.40 22.64
CA ILE A 414 -13.93 -23.14 23.40
C ILE A 414 -14.56 -24.49 23.73
N ASN A 415 -14.42 -24.94 24.98
CA ASN A 415 -15.03 -26.18 25.46
C ASN A 415 -16.50 -26.01 25.82
#